data_AF-A0A540WKZ8-F1
#
_entry.id   AF-A0A540WKZ8-F1
#
_cell.length_a   1.000
_cell.length_b   1.000
_cell.length_c   1.000
_cell.angle_alpha   90.00
_cell.angle_beta   90.00
_cell.angle_gamma   90.00
#
_symmetry.space_group_name_H-M   'P 1'
#
loop_
_entity.id
_entity.type
_entity.pdbx_description
1 polymer ?
#
loop_
_entity_poly.entity_id
_entity_poly.type
_entity_poly.pdbx_seq_one_letter_code
_entity_poly.pdbx_strand_id
1 'polypeptide(L)'
;MNRRWFGVLLGGALWAPGVWAHDFRAEKLVNGVKQATIITYPNTLNFTFSATNIHPTLESILLLAADPLLTACTLDPAPPRTVPVGGNVTYQCSFPLPTYEACIALGALDANPSTPNEEASFTNVFSIGWDSGSAQDGVNVLCSQERILTCDDTVYISTASSSSAGLPAGPSRLYIFDPGTATLALQGETSLPYNALAFNHVDGFLYAISSDGVVQPSFIRVDANGSSDVIAPLATGAANTALWGAGAVLEDGSYLGFEITSNHLVRINTTTGATLTDVVVGTPATFRIADFAVNPINGMLYGFNSATQRVTVINPLLGTHTDFLLPTLINGVPSVGNSMVSAVFTAAGQLFFYGSTNANVNLANTFYSVNLVTGALTTVSTGPATQFADGAACAFNLPPPVGSGGSTPMLTRDHGFFGSSEDALSECLAPGPISLGNLGKVTTTETALGILWANPAISQGGAIRSDFESLKVKVARELLTATCNERFFGTQAPALTGLEAWVAPNPLLLEQALEQLEKHNRSGQRRAVPLSKKIWKMDPLLGQERAVEPQY
;
A
#
# COMPACT_ATOMS: atom_id res chain seq x y z
N MET A 1 0.57 -13.89 28.05
CA MET A 1 1.21 -15.21 28.25
C MET A 1 2.17 -15.44 27.10
N ASN A 2 3.46 -15.11 27.30
CA ASN A 2 4.51 -15.18 26.28
C ASN A 2 5.09 -16.61 26.22
N ARG A 3 5.00 -17.27 25.05
CA ARG A 3 5.82 -18.44 24.75
C ARG A 3 6.79 -18.09 23.63
N ARG A 4 8.02 -17.79 24.03
CA ARG A 4 9.19 -17.73 23.13
C ARG A 4 9.55 -19.15 22.71
N TRP A 5 9.47 -19.44 21.42
CA TRP A 5 10.09 -20.63 20.84
C TRP A 5 11.57 -20.34 20.63
N PHE A 6 12.39 -20.76 21.58
CA PHE A 6 13.82 -20.95 21.37
C PHE A 6 13.99 -22.32 20.72
N GLY A 7 14.14 -22.35 19.40
CA GLY A 7 14.63 -23.52 18.68
C GLY A 7 16.09 -23.74 19.07
N VAL A 8 16.31 -24.67 19.97
CA VAL A 8 17.64 -25.12 20.38
C VAL A 8 18.20 -26.01 19.27
N LEU A 9 19.10 -25.48 18.43
CA LEU A 9 20.04 -26.28 17.64
C LEU A 9 21.13 -26.80 18.58
N LEU A 10 20.87 -27.94 19.21
CA LEU A 10 21.87 -28.66 20.02
C LEU A 10 22.82 -29.40 19.08
N GLY A 11 23.95 -28.76 18.79
CA GLY A 11 25.16 -29.44 18.31
C GLY A 11 25.75 -30.27 19.44
N GLY A 12 25.36 -31.55 19.52
CA GLY A 12 25.97 -32.55 20.39
C GLY A 12 26.91 -33.45 19.60
N ALA A 13 28.18 -33.05 19.45
CA ALA A 13 29.23 -33.93 18.96
C ALA A 13 29.72 -34.84 20.10
N LEU A 14 29.09 -36.01 20.25
CA LEU A 14 29.61 -37.10 21.08
C LEU A 14 30.65 -37.89 20.27
N TRP A 15 31.92 -37.77 20.68
CA TRP A 15 33.04 -38.51 20.11
C TRP A 15 33.00 -39.97 20.56
N ALA A 16 32.49 -40.86 19.70
CA ALA A 16 32.78 -42.29 19.74
C ALA A 16 33.87 -42.59 18.69
N PRO A 17 34.96 -43.30 19.03
CA PRO A 17 35.96 -43.68 18.05
C PRO A 17 35.48 -44.90 17.26
N GLY A 18 35.30 -44.70 15.96
CA GLY A 18 35.32 -45.76 14.95
C GLY A 18 33.98 -46.34 14.53
N VAL A 19 33.37 -45.77 13.49
CA VAL A 19 32.75 -46.53 12.39
C VAL A 19 32.95 -45.74 11.09
N TRP A 20 33.39 -46.44 10.05
CA TRP A 20 33.67 -45.95 8.69
C TRP A 20 32.35 -45.65 7.95
N ALA A 21 31.70 -44.54 8.25
CA ALA A 21 30.54 -44.11 7.48
C ALA A 21 31.02 -43.25 6.31
N HIS A 22 30.80 -43.73 5.08
CA HIS A 22 30.70 -42.85 3.93
C HIS A 22 29.76 -41.70 4.32
N ASP A 23 30.12 -40.45 4.05
CA ASP A 23 29.30 -39.30 4.44
C ASP A 23 29.12 -38.37 3.24
N PHE A 24 27.88 -37.97 2.99
CA PHE A 24 27.54 -36.91 2.04
C PHE A 24 26.98 -35.69 2.76
N ARG A 25 27.27 -34.53 2.19
CA ARG A 25 26.56 -33.27 2.48
C ARG A 25 25.64 -32.94 1.33
N ALA A 26 24.35 -32.75 1.63
CA ALA A 26 23.40 -32.17 0.69
C ALA A 26 23.52 -30.64 0.71
N GLU A 27 23.43 -30.04 -0.47
CA GLU A 27 23.22 -28.60 -0.62
C GLU A 27 22.06 -28.34 -1.57
N LYS A 28 21.25 -27.32 -1.27
CA LYS A 28 20.21 -26.84 -2.16
C LYS A 28 20.13 -25.32 -2.17
N LEU A 29 19.99 -24.75 -3.35
CA LEU A 29 19.82 -23.32 -3.59
C LEU A 29 18.67 -23.11 -4.59
N VAL A 30 17.98 -21.98 -4.47
CA VAL A 30 17.00 -21.48 -5.44
C VAL A 30 17.44 -20.08 -5.85
N ASN A 31 17.62 -19.85 -7.15
CA ASN A 31 18.19 -18.61 -7.69
C ASN A 31 19.53 -18.24 -7.02
N GLY A 32 20.32 -19.25 -6.63
CA GLY A 32 21.62 -19.07 -5.95
C GLY A 32 21.54 -18.74 -4.46
N VAL A 33 20.35 -18.72 -3.85
CA VAL A 33 20.14 -18.37 -2.43
C VAL A 33 19.35 -19.43 -1.67
N LYS A 34 19.37 -19.35 -0.33
CA LYS A 34 18.59 -20.24 0.56
C LYS A 34 17.14 -19.83 0.74
N GLN A 35 16.86 -18.55 0.54
CA GLN A 35 15.53 -17.97 0.61
C GLN A 35 15.35 -17.05 -0.59
N ALA A 36 14.41 -17.39 -1.48
CA ALA A 36 14.05 -16.55 -2.61
C ALA A 36 12.69 -15.92 -2.38
N THR A 37 12.60 -14.61 -2.56
CA THR A 37 11.34 -13.87 -2.59
C THR A 37 11.01 -13.55 -4.04
N ILE A 38 9.91 -14.10 -4.53
CA ILE A 38 9.41 -13.84 -5.89
C ILE A 38 8.31 -12.82 -5.77
N ILE A 39 8.58 -11.61 -6.27
CA ILE A 39 7.64 -10.48 -6.25
C ILE A 39 7.18 -10.07 -7.64
N THR A 40 7.87 -10.48 -8.70
CA THR A 40 7.57 -10.14 -10.09
C THR A 40 7.21 -11.40 -10.85
N TYR A 41 6.18 -11.34 -11.70
CA TYR A 41 5.74 -12.44 -12.57
C TYR A 41 5.56 -11.91 -14.01
N PRO A 42 5.87 -12.70 -15.07
CA PRO A 42 6.39 -14.06 -15.02
C PRO A 42 7.84 -14.13 -14.47
N ASN A 43 8.19 -15.25 -13.85
CA ASN A 43 9.52 -15.52 -13.30
C ASN A 43 9.96 -16.96 -13.58
N THR A 44 11.20 -17.30 -13.28
CA THR A 44 11.69 -18.69 -13.33
C THR A 44 12.49 -18.97 -12.06
N LEU A 45 12.11 -20.03 -11.35
CA LEU A 45 12.90 -20.55 -10.24
C LEU A 45 13.98 -21.48 -10.77
N ASN A 46 15.24 -21.19 -10.47
CA ASN A 46 16.38 -22.03 -10.82
C ASN A 46 16.91 -22.72 -9.57
N PHE A 47 16.53 -23.98 -9.39
CA PHE A 47 17.02 -24.81 -8.31
C PHE A 47 18.36 -25.43 -8.69
N THR A 48 19.31 -25.34 -7.77
CA THR A 48 20.61 -26.02 -7.84
C THR A 48 20.73 -26.93 -6.63
N PHE A 49 21.13 -28.17 -6.86
CA PHE A 49 21.27 -29.19 -5.82
C PHE A 49 22.68 -29.75 -5.90
N SER A 50 23.34 -29.98 -4.78
CA SER A 50 24.64 -30.65 -4.77
C SER A 50 24.72 -31.75 -3.72
N ALA A 51 25.40 -32.84 -4.06
CA ALA A 51 25.77 -33.91 -3.16
C ALA A 51 27.29 -33.98 -3.10
N THR A 52 27.89 -33.54 -1.99
CA THR A 52 29.35 -33.49 -1.81
C THR A 52 29.80 -34.65 -0.94
N ASN A 53 30.76 -35.45 -1.43
CA ASN A 53 31.39 -36.48 -0.62
C ASN A 53 32.33 -35.81 0.39
N ILE A 54 32.01 -35.92 1.68
CA ILE A 54 32.82 -35.34 2.77
C ILE A 54 33.68 -36.39 3.47
N HIS A 55 33.68 -37.64 2.99
CA HIS A 55 34.56 -38.68 3.51
C HIS A 55 36.03 -38.31 3.25
N PRO A 56 36.94 -38.39 4.24
CA PRO A 56 38.28 -37.85 4.11
C PRO A 56 39.21 -38.66 3.20
N THR A 57 38.93 -39.95 2.98
CA THR A 57 39.91 -40.88 2.38
C THR A 57 39.35 -41.88 1.36
N LEU A 58 38.03 -41.96 1.17
CA LEU A 58 37.38 -42.98 0.33
C LEU A 58 36.30 -42.32 -0.53
N GLU A 59 36.11 -42.88 -1.72
CA GLU A 59 34.94 -42.57 -2.54
C GLU A 59 33.66 -43.05 -1.84
N SER A 60 32.54 -42.41 -2.17
CA SER A 60 31.22 -42.72 -1.61
C SER A 60 30.23 -42.94 -2.75
N ILE A 61 29.29 -43.87 -2.57
CA ILE A 61 28.25 -44.15 -3.57
C ILE A 61 26.98 -43.41 -3.17
N LEU A 62 26.59 -42.42 -3.96
CA LEU A 62 25.28 -41.77 -3.86
C LEU A 62 24.23 -42.75 -4.39
N LEU A 63 23.39 -43.31 -3.53
CA LEU A 63 22.36 -44.29 -3.90
C LEU A 63 21.02 -43.64 -4.25
N LEU A 64 20.71 -42.52 -3.62
CA LEU A 64 19.45 -41.79 -3.79
C LEU A 64 19.73 -40.29 -3.88
N ALA A 65 19.02 -39.63 -4.78
CA ALA A 65 18.88 -38.19 -4.87
C ALA A 65 17.43 -37.94 -5.29
N ALA A 66 16.68 -37.18 -4.49
CA ALA A 66 15.26 -36.98 -4.71
C ALA A 66 14.82 -35.59 -4.25
N ASP A 67 13.90 -35.02 -5.02
CA ASP A 67 13.16 -33.81 -4.68
C ASP A 67 11.67 -34.05 -4.93
N PRO A 68 10.86 -34.24 -3.87
CA PRO A 68 9.44 -34.55 -4.02
C PRO A 68 8.61 -33.45 -4.70
N LEU A 69 9.05 -32.19 -4.62
CA LEU A 69 8.34 -31.07 -5.24
C LEU A 69 8.64 -30.97 -6.73
N LEU A 70 9.87 -31.29 -7.11
CA LEU A 70 10.41 -31.08 -8.46
C LEU A 70 10.51 -32.40 -9.23
N THR A 71 9.50 -33.25 -9.09
CA THR A 71 9.43 -34.57 -9.76
C THR A 71 9.43 -34.48 -11.29
N ALA A 72 9.05 -33.33 -11.85
CA ALA A 72 9.14 -33.06 -13.28
C ALA A 72 10.59 -32.85 -13.76
N CYS A 73 11.55 -32.63 -12.86
CA CYS A 73 12.95 -32.45 -13.19
C CYS A 73 13.73 -33.76 -13.12
N THR A 74 14.44 -34.06 -14.20
CA THR A 74 15.34 -35.21 -14.26
C THR A 74 16.67 -34.86 -13.58
N LEU A 75 17.02 -35.59 -12.53
CA LEU A 75 18.33 -35.47 -11.88
C LEU A 75 19.38 -36.26 -12.68
N ASP A 76 20.14 -35.56 -13.51
CA ASP A 76 21.23 -36.12 -14.33
C ASP A 76 22.59 -35.62 -13.80
N PRO A 77 23.54 -36.51 -13.41
CA PRO A 77 23.51 -37.98 -13.49
C PRO A 77 22.66 -38.66 -12.42
N ALA A 78 21.82 -39.60 -12.85
CA ALA A 78 20.94 -40.35 -11.94
C ALA A 78 21.75 -41.30 -11.02
N PRO A 79 21.41 -41.38 -9.72
CA PRO A 79 21.91 -42.42 -8.82
C PRO A 79 21.53 -43.84 -9.27
N PRO A 80 22.31 -44.89 -8.93
CA PRO A 80 23.49 -44.85 -8.07
C PRO A 80 24.74 -44.30 -8.78
N ARG A 81 25.56 -43.51 -8.06
CA ARG A 81 26.75 -42.85 -8.61
C ARG A 81 27.91 -42.83 -7.62
N THR A 82 29.09 -43.27 -8.05
CA THR A 82 30.34 -43.12 -7.29
C THR A 82 30.84 -41.68 -7.36
N VAL A 83 31.13 -41.10 -6.19
CA VAL A 83 31.64 -39.73 -6.02
C VAL A 83 33.01 -39.79 -5.32
N PRO A 84 34.10 -39.33 -5.97
CA PRO A 84 35.44 -39.39 -5.39
C PRO A 84 35.57 -38.52 -4.14
N VAL A 85 36.65 -38.72 -3.37
CA VAL A 85 36.99 -37.92 -2.18
C VAL A 85 37.00 -36.43 -2.51
N GLY A 86 36.19 -35.64 -1.80
CA GLY A 86 36.05 -34.20 -2.03
C GLY A 86 35.31 -33.81 -3.31
N GLY A 87 34.83 -34.79 -4.09
CA GLY A 87 34.03 -34.56 -5.29
C GLY A 87 32.57 -34.19 -4.95
N ASN A 88 31.87 -33.65 -5.94
CA ASN A 88 30.44 -33.41 -5.85
C ASN A 88 29.69 -33.84 -7.12
N VAL A 89 28.39 -34.05 -6.98
CA VAL A 89 27.44 -34.15 -8.09
C VAL A 89 26.50 -32.97 -7.97
N THR A 90 26.31 -32.24 -9.07
CA THR A 90 25.42 -31.06 -9.11
C THR A 90 24.27 -31.33 -10.07
N TYR A 91 23.07 -30.94 -9.66
CA TYR A 91 21.85 -31.02 -10.44
C TYR A 91 21.27 -29.62 -10.62
N GLN A 92 20.55 -29.40 -11.71
CA GLN A 92 19.85 -28.15 -12.00
C GLN A 92 18.42 -28.43 -12.46
N CYS A 93 17.50 -27.59 -12.01
CA CYS A 93 16.08 -27.67 -12.36
C CYS A 93 15.52 -26.25 -12.49
N SER A 94 14.90 -25.94 -13.62
CA SER A 94 14.25 -24.65 -13.85
C SER A 94 12.74 -24.84 -13.90
N PHE A 95 12.01 -24.05 -13.12
CA PHE A 95 10.55 -24.10 -13.04
C PHE A 95 9.95 -22.73 -13.41
N PRO A 96 9.21 -22.61 -14.52
CA PRO A 96 8.58 -21.35 -14.92
C PRO A 96 7.38 -21.02 -14.01
N LEU A 97 7.30 -19.77 -13.58
CA LEU A 97 6.22 -19.20 -12.78
C LEU A 97 5.53 -18.10 -13.61
N PRO A 98 4.52 -18.43 -14.43
CA PRO A 98 3.86 -17.43 -15.26
C PRO A 98 3.04 -16.42 -14.43
N THR A 99 2.54 -16.83 -13.26
CA THR A 99 1.71 -15.98 -12.38
C THR A 99 2.01 -16.25 -10.90
N TYR A 100 1.48 -15.39 -10.03
CA TYR A 100 1.50 -15.59 -8.58
C TYR A 100 0.79 -16.89 -8.17
N GLU A 101 -0.37 -17.18 -8.75
CA GLU A 101 -1.15 -18.39 -8.49
C GLU A 101 -0.38 -19.65 -8.88
N ALA A 102 0.44 -19.59 -9.95
CA ALA A 102 1.33 -20.68 -10.30
C ALA A 102 2.42 -20.93 -9.23
N CYS A 103 2.89 -19.86 -8.57
CA CYS A 103 3.82 -19.97 -7.44
C CYS A 103 3.15 -20.61 -6.21
N ILE A 104 1.92 -20.19 -5.88
CA ILE A 104 1.12 -20.80 -4.81
C ILE A 104 0.81 -22.27 -5.11
N ALA A 105 0.40 -22.58 -6.34
CA ALA A 105 0.11 -23.93 -6.77
C ALA A 105 1.34 -24.84 -6.70
N LEU A 106 2.52 -24.31 -7.05
CA LEU A 106 3.79 -25.01 -6.82
C LEU A 106 3.97 -25.28 -5.32
N GLY A 107 3.81 -24.27 -4.45
CA GLY A 107 3.92 -24.46 -3.01
C GLY A 107 2.95 -25.48 -2.42
N ALA A 108 1.74 -25.62 -2.98
CA ALA A 108 0.73 -26.59 -2.54
C ALA A 108 1.11 -28.05 -2.83
N LEU A 109 2.13 -28.28 -3.66
CA LEU A 109 2.72 -29.59 -3.91
C LEU A 109 3.83 -29.95 -2.91
N ASP A 110 4.18 -29.03 -1.99
CA ASP A 110 5.19 -29.28 -0.97
C ASP A 110 4.73 -30.37 0.00
N ALA A 111 5.66 -31.26 0.36
CA ALA A 111 5.39 -32.39 1.25
C ALA A 111 5.17 -31.97 2.70
N ASN A 112 5.49 -30.71 3.03
CA ASN A 112 5.21 -30.14 4.33
C ASN A 112 3.73 -29.70 4.41
N PRO A 113 2.91 -30.28 5.32
CA PRO A 113 1.48 -29.96 5.43
C PRO A 113 1.18 -28.55 5.93
N SER A 114 2.21 -27.80 6.36
CA SER A 114 2.09 -26.40 6.80
C SER A 114 2.44 -25.38 5.72
N THR A 115 2.66 -25.83 4.48
CA THR A 115 3.03 -24.99 3.34
C THR A 115 2.12 -25.23 2.12
N PRO A 116 1.81 -24.20 1.31
CA PRO A 116 2.20 -22.81 1.52
C PRO A 116 1.46 -22.25 2.74
N ASN A 117 2.19 -21.55 3.61
CA ASN A 117 1.62 -20.97 4.83
C ASN A 117 0.76 -19.73 4.49
N GLU A 118 0.21 -19.07 5.50
CA GLU A 118 -0.57 -17.83 5.33
C GLU A 118 0.21 -16.70 4.65
N GLU A 119 1.55 -16.75 4.67
CA GLU A 119 2.45 -15.82 3.98
C GLU A 119 2.80 -16.28 2.57
N ALA A 120 2.14 -17.31 2.03
CA ALA A 120 2.42 -17.85 0.70
C ALA A 120 3.88 -18.36 0.54
N SER A 121 4.46 -18.89 1.63
CA SER A 121 5.81 -19.45 1.66
C SER A 121 5.80 -20.99 1.69
N PHE A 122 6.67 -21.62 0.90
CA PHE A 122 6.87 -23.08 0.90
C PHE A 122 8.34 -23.49 1.06
N THR A 123 8.59 -24.69 1.57
CA THR A 123 9.93 -25.20 1.89
C THR A 123 10.27 -26.43 1.06
N ASN A 124 11.04 -26.23 0.01
CA ASN A 124 11.40 -27.33 -0.86
C ASN A 124 12.64 -28.09 -0.32
N VAL A 125 12.49 -29.37 0.01
CA VAL A 125 13.56 -30.22 0.58
C VAL A 125 14.17 -31.16 -0.48
N PHE A 126 15.50 -31.16 -0.58
CA PHE A 126 16.28 -32.12 -1.35
C PHE A 126 16.83 -33.19 -0.41
N SER A 127 16.63 -34.46 -0.75
CA SER A 127 17.08 -35.61 0.03
C SER A 127 18.08 -36.45 -0.75
N ILE A 128 19.17 -36.85 -0.09
CA ILE A 128 20.15 -37.82 -0.62
C ILE A 128 20.33 -38.98 0.35
N GLY A 129 20.69 -40.14 -0.19
CA GLY A 129 20.93 -41.37 0.58
C GLY A 129 22.11 -42.17 0.06
N TRP A 130 22.78 -42.89 0.96
CA TRP A 130 23.92 -43.76 0.70
C TRP A 130 23.88 -44.96 1.68
N ASP A 131 24.85 -45.88 1.58
CA ASP A 131 24.83 -47.19 2.25
C ASP A 131 24.63 -47.14 3.79
N SER A 132 25.00 -46.05 4.44
CA SER A 132 25.01 -45.93 5.90
C SER A 132 24.28 -44.69 6.44
N GLY A 133 23.63 -43.91 5.58
CA GLY A 133 23.00 -42.67 6.02
C GLY A 133 22.21 -41.92 4.95
N SER A 134 21.65 -40.79 5.37
CA SER A 134 20.96 -39.85 4.52
C SER A 134 21.23 -38.42 4.98
N ALA A 135 21.14 -37.48 4.05
CA ALA A 135 21.25 -36.06 4.32
C ALA A 135 20.15 -35.32 3.58
N GLN A 136 19.72 -34.20 4.14
CA GLN A 136 18.69 -33.35 3.56
C GLN A 136 19.11 -31.91 3.66
N ASP A 137 18.68 -31.12 2.68
CA ASP A 137 18.83 -29.67 2.71
C ASP A 137 17.63 -29.00 2.04
N GLY A 138 17.26 -27.83 2.56
CA GLY A 138 16.04 -27.12 2.18
C GLY A 138 16.33 -25.73 1.65
N VAL A 139 15.38 -25.24 0.87
CA VAL A 139 15.26 -23.82 0.51
C VAL A 139 13.85 -23.33 0.82
N ASN A 140 13.71 -22.04 1.08
CA ASN A 140 12.43 -21.40 1.26
C ASN A 140 12.13 -20.51 0.05
N VAL A 141 10.92 -20.62 -0.49
CA VAL A 141 10.42 -19.71 -1.53
C VAL A 141 9.24 -18.97 -0.95
N LEU A 142 9.32 -17.64 -0.94
CA LEU A 142 8.23 -16.75 -0.61
C LEU A 142 7.60 -16.27 -1.91
N CYS A 143 6.41 -16.76 -2.22
CA CYS A 143 5.59 -16.20 -3.28
C CYS A 143 4.95 -14.93 -2.74
N SER A 144 5.27 -13.79 -3.33
CA SER A 144 4.66 -12.52 -2.95
C SER A 144 4.09 -11.90 -4.21
N GLN A 145 2.89 -11.37 -4.11
CA GLN A 145 2.35 -10.56 -5.20
C GLN A 145 3.00 -9.19 -5.18
N GLU A 146 3.37 -8.65 -6.35
CA GLU A 146 4.00 -7.33 -6.42
C GLU A 146 3.09 -6.30 -5.76
N ARG A 147 3.62 -5.69 -4.69
CA ARG A 147 3.00 -4.69 -3.79
C ARG A 147 1.47 -4.57 -3.91
N ILE A 148 0.80 -5.48 -3.21
CA ILE A 148 -0.58 -5.26 -2.75
C ILE A 148 -0.61 -3.89 -2.06
N LEU A 149 -1.39 -2.97 -2.61
CA LEU A 149 -1.62 -1.68 -1.98
C LEU A 149 -2.39 -1.93 -0.68
N THR A 150 -2.01 -1.21 0.37
CA THR A 150 -2.79 -1.29 1.61
C THR A 150 -4.12 -0.59 1.39
N CYS A 151 -5.21 -1.24 1.78
CA CYS A 151 -6.50 -0.57 1.89
C CYS A 151 -6.44 0.45 3.03
N ASP A 152 -6.22 1.71 2.65
CA ASP A 152 -6.27 2.88 3.53
C ASP A 152 -6.90 4.07 2.77
N ASP A 153 -6.91 5.25 3.41
CA ASP A 153 -7.48 6.49 2.85
C ASP A 153 -6.58 7.13 1.76
N THR A 154 -5.61 6.40 1.18
CA THR A 154 -4.80 6.90 0.07
C THR A 154 -5.68 7.18 -1.15
N VAL A 155 -5.54 8.40 -1.69
CA VAL A 155 -6.18 8.82 -2.93
C VAL A 155 -5.20 8.62 -4.07
N TYR A 156 -5.48 7.64 -4.91
CA TYR A 156 -4.79 7.43 -6.17
C TYR A 156 -5.46 8.26 -7.25
N ILE A 157 -4.67 8.91 -8.10
CA ILE A 157 -5.17 9.62 -9.28
C ILE A 157 -4.43 9.09 -10.50
N SER A 158 -5.17 8.50 -11.44
CA SER A 158 -4.65 8.27 -12.79
C SER A 158 -4.75 9.54 -13.60
N THR A 159 -3.90 9.69 -14.61
CA THR A 159 -4.06 10.67 -15.68
C THR A 159 -3.61 10.04 -16.99
N ALA A 160 -4.13 10.52 -18.12
CA ALA A 160 -3.61 10.21 -19.44
C ALA A 160 -3.32 11.49 -20.22
N SER A 161 -2.39 11.41 -21.18
CA SER A 161 -2.13 12.51 -22.11
C SER A 161 -3.26 12.60 -23.15
N SER A 162 -3.34 13.71 -23.88
CA SER A 162 -4.26 13.84 -25.01
C SER A 162 -3.53 13.83 -26.34
N SER A 163 -4.06 13.10 -27.31
CA SER A 163 -3.70 13.25 -28.72
C SER A 163 -4.16 14.61 -29.26
N SER A 164 -3.68 14.97 -30.45
CA SER A 164 -4.12 16.17 -31.19
C SER A 164 -5.62 16.15 -31.54
N ALA A 165 -6.24 14.95 -31.59
CA ALA A 165 -7.67 14.78 -31.78
C ALA A 165 -8.48 14.87 -30.48
N GLY A 166 -7.82 15.12 -29.33
CA GLY A 166 -8.49 15.16 -28.02
C GLY A 166 -8.88 13.78 -27.48
N LEU A 167 -8.24 12.71 -27.97
CA LEU A 167 -8.44 11.34 -27.46
C LEU A 167 -7.38 11.00 -26.41
N PRO A 168 -7.66 10.08 -25.46
CA PRO A 168 -6.66 9.58 -24.53
C PRO A 168 -5.44 9.02 -25.27
N ALA A 169 -4.25 9.34 -24.78
CA ALA A 169 -2.99 8.90 -25.33
C ALA A 169 -1.99 8.62 -24.21
N GLY A 170 -1.11 7.65 -24.45
CA GLY A 170 -0.01 7.36 -23.53
C GLY A 170 0.98 8.52 -23.42
N PRO A 171 1.75 8.58 -22.33
CA PRO A 171 1.69 7.67 -21.20
C PRO A 171 0.53 7.99 -20.25
N SER A 172 -0.01 6.96 -19.61
CA SER A 172 -0.80 7.11 -18.39
C SER A 172 0.12 7.15 -17.18
N ARG A 173 -0.25 7.96 -16.18
CA ARG A 173 0.53 8.17 -14.96
C ARG A 173 -0.33 7.93 -13.74
N LEU A 174 0.24 7.22 -12.76
CA LEU A 174 -0.37 7.00 -11.46
C LEU A 174 0.26 7.92 -10.42
N TYR A 175 -0.58 8.67 -9.71
CA TYR A 175 -0.17 9.55 -8.62
C TYR A 175 -0.81 9.12 -7.30
N ILE A 176 -0.14 9.44 -6.19
CA ILE A 176 -0.79 9.60 -4.89
C ILE A 176 -1.05 11.09 -4.70
N PHE A 177 -2.30 11.45 -4.42
CA PHE A 177 -2.69 12.80 -4.06
C PHE A 177 -2.60 12.99 -2.55
N ASP A 178 -1.84 13.99 -2.12
CA ASP A 178 -1.82 14.45 -0.74
C ASP A 178 -2.73 15.67 -0.58
N PRO A 179 -3.94 15.51 -0.01
CA PRO A 179 -4.88 16.61 0.21
C PRO A 179 -4.36 17.69 1.16
N GLY A 180 -3.42 17.37 2.07
CA GLY A 180 -2.86 18.31 3.05
C GLY A 180 -1.82 19.26 2.47
N THR A 181 -1.03 18.79 1.51
CA THR A 181 -0.08 19.63 0.75
C THR A 181 -0.61 20.05 -0.62
N ALA A 182 -1.74 19.49 -1.04
CA ALA A 182 -2.32 19.64 -2.38
C ALA A 182 -1.35 19.24 -3.49
N THR A 183 -0.55 18.19 -3.28
CA THR A 183 0.46 17.74 -4.24
C THR A 183 0.14 16.37 -4.84
N LEU A 184 0.67 16.11 -6.03
CA LEU A 184 0.62 14.82 -6.71
C LEU A 184 2.02 14.20 -6.71
N ALA A 185 2.18 13.07 -6.02
CA ALA A 185 3.42 12.30 -5.99
C ALA A 185 3.35 11.17 -7.03
N LEU A 186 4.15 11.26 -8.10
CA LEU A 186 4.21 10.25 -9.15
C LEU A 186 4.69 8.91 -8.57
N GLN A 187 3.88 7.85 -8.76
CA GLN A 187 4.25 6.48 -8.43
C GLN A 187 4.91 5.78 -9.62
N GLY A 188 4.44 6.08 -10.83
CA GLY A 188 5.08 5.74 -12.09
C GLY A 188 4.13 5.86 -13.27
N GLU A 189 4.54 5.31 -14.42
CA GLU A 189 3.88 5.53 -15.70
C GLU A 189 3.97 4.31 -16.62
N THR A 190 3.03 4.22 -17.55
CA THR A 190 2.96 3.19 -18.59
C THR A 190 2.62 3.82 -19.93
N SER A 191 3.07 3.21 -21.03
CA SER A 191 2.71 3.67 -22.38
C SER A 191 1.24 3.41 -22.73
N LEU A 192 0.56 2.52 -22.00
CA LEU A 192 -0.82 2.15 -22.24
C LEU A 192 -1.77 3.24 -21.70
N PRO A 193 -2.59 3.91 -22.54
CA PRO A 193 -3.57 4.87 -22.03
C PRO A 193 -4.71 4.14 -21.30
N TYR A 194 -4.91 4.49 -20.05
CA TYR A 194 -6.02 3.99 -19.23
C TYR A 194 -6.68 5.10 -18.41
N ASN A 195 -7.94 4.86 -18.08
CA ASN A 195 -8.76 5.64 -17.16
C ASN A 195 -9.70 4.68 -16.39
N ALA A 196 -10.77 5.15 -15.77
CA ALA A 196 -11.69 4.28 -15.03
C ALA A 196 -10.98 3.54 -13.87
N LEU A 197 -10.10 4.22 -13.13
CA LEU A 197 -9.28 3.65 -12.07
C LEU A 197 -10.12 3.30 -10.84
N ALA A 198 -9.95 2.10 -10.29
CA ALA A 198 -10.61 1.68 -9.06
C ALA A 198 -9.68 0.85 -8.18
N PHE A 199 -9.80 0.99 -6.86
CA PHE A 199 -9.06 0.18 -5.89
C PHE A 199 -9.91 -1.01 -5.47
N ASN A 200 -9.37 -2.23 -5.61
CA ASN A 200 -10.02 -3.44 -5.13
C ASN A 200 -9.55 -3.78 -3.72
N HIS A 201 -10.43 -3.68 -2.74
CA HIS A 201 -10.11 -4.02 -1.36
C HIS A 201 -9.83 -5.50 -1.16
N VAL A 202 -10.40 -6.40 -1.98
CA VAL A 202 -10.28 -7.86 -1.81
C VAL A 202 -8.85 -8.36 -2.04
N ASP A 203 -8.15 -7.78 -3.03
CA ASP A 203 -6.80 -8.22 -3.43
C ASP A 203 -5.75 -7.09 -3.37
N GLY A 204 -6.15 -5.85 -3.08
CA GLY A 204 -5.31 -4.66 -2.97
C GLY A 204 -4.65 -4.23 -4.29
N PHE A 205 -5.22 -4.58 -5.43
CA PHE A 205 -4.81 -4.03 -6.72
C PHE A 205 -5.65 -2.83 -7.15
N LEU A 206 -5.08 -2.02 -8.04
CA LEU A 206 -5.86 -1.09 -8.84
C LEU A 206 -6.31 -1.80 -10.12
N TYR A 207 -7.48 -1.45 -10.59
CA TYR A 207 -8.05 -1.91 -11.85
C TYR A 207 -8.48 -0.71 -12.68
N ALA A 208 -8.41 -0.85 -13.99
CA ALA A 208 -8.75 0.23 -14.90
C ALA A 208 -9.28 -0.32 -16.23
N ILE A 209 -9.73 0.59 -17.10
CA ILE A 209 -10.00 0.28 -18.50
C ILE A 209 -9.01 1.04 -19.36
N SER A 210 -8.23 0.27 -20.13
CA SER A 210 -7.40 0.80 -21.19
C SER A 210 -8.28 1.15 -22.39
N SER A 211 -8.27 2.42 -22.81
CA SER A 211 -8.94 2.89 -24.02
C SER A 211 -8.21 4.10 -24.59
N ASP A 212 -7.95 4.07 -25.90
CA ASP A 212 -7.44 5.19 -26.69
C ASP A 212 -8.54 5.85 -27.56
N GLY A 213 -9.78 5.36 -27.46
CA GLY A 213 -10.89 5.79 -28.31
C GLY A 213 -10.81 5.34 -29.77
N VAL A 214 -9.92 4.41 -30.12
CA VAL A 214 -9.69 3.93 -31.49
C VAL A 214 -9.81 2.41 -31.58
N VAL A 215 -9.22 1.68 -30.64
CA VAL A 215 -9.26 0.21 -30.58
C VAL A 215 -10.12 -0.29 -29.44
N GLN A 216 -10.51 -1.57 -29.53
CA GLN A 216 -11.34 -2.21 -28.50
C GLN A 216 -10.70 -2.03 -27.10
N PRO A 217 -11.48 -1.54 -26.12
CA PRO A 217 -10.97 -1.35 -24.77
C PRO A 217 -10.60 -2.69 -24.12
N SER A 218 -9.66 -2.63 -23.19
CA SER A 218 -9.24 -3.80 -22.40
C SER A 218 -9.39 -3.53 -20.92
N PHE A 219 -9.83 -4.54 -20.18
CA PHE A 219 -9.79 -4.52 -18.73
C PHE A 219 -8.37 -4.84 -18.27
N ILE A 220 -7.82 -4.01 -17.39
CA ILE A 220 -6.43 -4.08 -16.98
C ILE A 220 -6.30 -4.06 -15.45
N ARG A 221 -5.21 -4.66 -14.97
CA ARG A 221 -4.70 -4.44 -13.62
C ARG A 221 -3.64 -3.34 -13.67
N VAL A 222 -3.64 -2.46 -12.67
CA VAL A 222 -2.63 -1.42 -12.48
C VAL A 222 -1.91 -1.66 -11.16
N ASP A 223 -0.59 -1.72 -11.20
CA ASP A 223 0.22 -1.99 -10.02
C ASP A 223 0.55 -0.71 -9.24
N ALA A 224 1.08 -0.87 -8.03
CA ALA A 224 1.43 0.24 -7.14
C ALA A 224 2.44 1.25 -7.72
N ASN A 225 3.19 0.86 -8.75
CA ASN A 225 4.16 1.70 -9.47
C ASN A 225 3.57 2.28 -10.78
N GLY A 226 2.27 2.07 -11.05
CA GLY A 226 1.61 2.53 -12.28
C GLY A 226 1.85 1.66 -13.53
N SER A 227 2.57 0.54 -13.45
CA SER A 227 2.59 -0.46 -14.53
C SER A 227 1.21 -1.09 -14.71
N SER A 228 0.96 -1.61 -15.91
CA SER A 228 -0.35 -2.11 -16.30
C SER A 228 -0.26 -3.44 -17.04
N ASP A 229 -1.07 -4.41 -16.62
CA ASP A 229 -1.22 -5.71 -17.28
C ASP A 229 -2.62 -5.86 -17.87
N VAL A 230 -2.71 -6.33 -19.11
CA VAL A 230 -4.00 -6.65 -19.73
C VAL A 230 -4.53 -7.97 -19.18
N ILE A 231 -5.73 -7.95 -18.63
CA ILE A 231 -6.44 -9.16 -18.16
C ILE A 231 -7.23 -9.76 -19.32
N ALA A 232 -8.09 -8.96 -19.95
CA ALA A 232 -8.90 -9.41 -21.08
C ALA A 232 -9.39 -8.22 -21.93
N PRO A 233 -9.64 -8.43 -23.24
CA PRO A 233 -10.44 -7.50 -24.04
C PRO A 233 -11.84 -7.35 -23.44
N LEU A 234 -12.36 -6.12 -23.42
CA LEU A 234 -13.64 -5.81 -22.80
C LEU A 234 -14.79 -6.04 -23.79
N ALA A 235 -15.72 -6.92 -23.43
CA ALA A 235 -16.87 -7.29 -24.26
C ALA A 235 -18.16 -6.66 -23.71
N THR A 236 -18.69 -5.64 -24.39
CA THR A 236 -19.84 -4.84 -23.93
C THR A 236 -20.74 -4.45 -25.09
N GLY A 237 -21.88 -3.85 -24.79
CA GLY A 237 -22.76 -3.20 -25.76
C GLY A 237 -22.25 -1.82 -26.24
N ALA A 238 -21.23 -1.26 -25.60
CA ALA A 238 -20.61 -0.02 -26.06
C ALA A 238 -19.74 -0.26 -27.30
N ALA A 239 -19.50 0.80 -28.08
CA ALA A 239 -18.67 0.73 -29.28
C ALA A 239 -17.21 0.39 -28.94
N ASN A 240 -16.49 -0.24 -29.88
CA ASN A 240 -15.06 -0.50 -29.68
C ASN A 240 -14.21 0.77 -29.54
N THR A 241 -14.70 1.94 -29.96
CA THR A 241 -14.05 3.25 -29.81
C THR A 241 -14.50 4.01 -28.57
N ALA A 242 -15.20 3.34 -27.65
CA ALA A 242 -15.80 3.94 -26.48
C ALA A 242 -14.77 4.51 -25.51
N LEU A 243 -15.12 5.65 -24.90
CA LEU A 243 -14.31 6.30 -23.87
C LEU A 243 -14.83 5.93 -22.49
N TRP A 244 -13.90 5.63 -21.58
CA TRP A 244 -14.22 5.20 -20.22
C TRP A 244 -13.80 6.28 -19.22
N GLY A 245 -14.76 6.71 -18.42
CA GLY A 245 -14.60 7.86 -17.51
C GLY A 245 -14.33 7.46 -16.08
N ALA A 246 -15.11 6.50 -15.57
CA ALA A 246 -15.21 6.19 -14.15
C ALA A 246 -15.00 4.71 -13.87
N GLY A 247 -14.35 4.41 -12.74
CA GLY A 247 -14.17 3.08 -12.21
C GLY A 247 -14.59 2.99 -10.74
N ALA A 248 -15.18 1.87 -10.33
CA ALA A 248 -15.34 1.55 -8.90
C ALA A 248 -15.26 0.04 -8.68
N VAL A 249 -14.93 -0.39 -7.47
CA VAL A 249 -15.06 -1.80 -7.06
C VAL A 249 -16.20 -1.92 -6.07
N LEU A 250 -17.09 -2.89 -6.24
CA LEU A 250 -18.17 -3.19 -5.32
C LEU A 250 -17.69 -4.04 -4.15
N GLU A 251 -18.50 -4.13 -3.08
CA GLU A 251 -18.17 -4.86 -1.84
C GLU A 251 -17.70 -6.31 -2.07
N ASP A 252 -18.22 -6.96 -3.12
CA ASP A 252 -17.87 -8.34 -3.49
C ASP A 252 -16.57 -8.47 -4.30
N GLY A 253 -15.85 -7.38 -4.52
CA GLY A 253 -14.60 -7.34 -5.28
C GLY A 253 -14.80 -7.31 -6.80
N SER A 254 -16.04 -7.22 -7.30
CA SER A 254 -16.29 -7.03 -8.73
C SER A 254 -16.08 -5.57 -9.13
N TYR A 255 -15.54 -5.36 -10.33
CA TYR A 255 -15.27 -4.02 -10.85
C TYR A 255 -16.48 -3.48 -11.61
N LEU A 256 -16.67 -2.16 -11.59
CA LEU A 256 -17.63 -1.40 -12.38
C LEU A 256 -16.89 -0.37 -13.22
N GLY A 257 -17.09 -0.41 -14.54
CA GLY A 257 -16.62 0.62 -15.46
C GLY A 257 -17.79 1.42 -16.01
N PHE A 258 -17.58 2.72 -16.20
CA PHE A 258 -18.55 3.59 -16.87
C PHE A 258 -18.00 4.18 -18.15
N GLU A 259 -18.73 3.90 -19.22
CA GLU A 259 -18.50 4.42 -20.55
C GLU A 259 -19.28 5.72 -20.73
N ILE A 260 -18.64 6.79 -21.21
CA ILE A 260 -19.19 8.16 -21.15
C ILE A 260 -19.90 8.63 -22.42
N THR A 261 -19.89 7.85 -23.51
CA THR A 261 -20.46 8.26 -24.81
C THR A 261 -21.90 7.78 -24.96
N SER A 262 -22.17 6.53 -24.61
CA SER A 262 -23.48 5.89 -24.60
C SER A 262 -23.93 5.47 -23.19
N ASN A 263 -23.21 5.87 -22.15
CA ASN A 263 -23.57 5.71 -20.73
C ASN A 263 -23.70 4.25 -20.28
N HIS A 264 -22.85 3.35 -20.77
CA HIS A 264 -22.84 1.97 -20.29
C HIS A 264 -22.16 1.87 -18.93
N LEU A 265 -22.86 1.30 -17.96
CA LEU A 265 -22.32 0.86 -16.68
C LEU A 265 -22.14 -0.65 -16.73
N VAL A 266 -20.89 -1.09 -16.72
CA VAL A 266 -20.50 -2.47 -16.97
C VAL A 266 -19.85 -3.05 -15.74
N ARG A 267 -20.37 -4.19 -15.26
CA ARG A 267 -19.80 -4.93 -14.15
C ARG A 267 -18.90 -6.05 -14.68
N ILE A 268 -17.72 -6.21 -14.10
CA ILE A 268 -16.65 -7.07 -14.60
C ILE A 268 -16.15 -7.96 -13.46
N ASN A 269 -15.93 -9.23 -13.76
CA ASN A 269 -15.21 -10.15 -12.88
C ASN A 269 -13.71 -9.78 -12.90
N THR A 270 -13.16 -9.40 -11.74
CA THR A 270 -11.77 -8.92 -11.62
C THR A 270 -10.72 -9.99 -11.91
N THR A 271 -11.06 -11.28 -11.76
CA THR A 271 -10.15 -12.40 -12.04
C THR A 271 -10.09 -12.74 -13.52
N THR A 272 -11.23 -12.75 -14.21
CA THR A 272 -11.32 -13.25 -15.59
C THR A 272 -11.48 -12.14 -16.64
N GLY A 273 -11.82 -10.93 -16.23
CA GLY A 273 -12.22 -9.84 -17.11
C GLY A 273 -13.58 -10.05 -17.80
N ALA A 274 -14.34 -11.08 -17.41
CA ALA A 274 -15.64 -11.35 -18.00
C ALA A 274 -16.69 -10.31 -17.58
N THR A 275 -17.44 -9.80 -18.55
CA THR A 275 -18.60 -8.93 -18.32
C THR A 275 -19.71 -9.71 -17.63
N LEU A 276 -20.10 -9.26 -16.44
CA LEU A 276 -21.16 -9.83 -15.63
C LEU A 276 -22.52 -9.18 -15.95
N THR A 277 -22.55 -7.86 -16.07
CA THR A 277 -23.75 -7.08 -16.43
C THR A 277 -23.36 -5.86 -17.25
N ASP A 278 -24.27 -5.40 -18.09
CA ASP A 278 -24.14 -4.18 -18.89
C ASP A 278 -25.49 -3.49 -18.96
N VAL A 279 -25.57 -2.28 -18.39
CA VAL A 279 -26.80 -1.49 -18.31
C VAL A 279 -26.52 -0.05 -18.73
N VAL A 280 -27.51 0.61 -19.34
CA VAL A 280 -27.38 2.01 -19.76
C VAL A 280 -27.96 2.95 -18.68
N VAL A 281 -27.18 3.96 -18.28
CA VAL A 281 -27.57 4.94 -17.26
C VAL A 281 -28.01 6.25 -17.89
N GLY A 282 -29.33 6.47 -17.95
CA GLY A 282 -29.89 7.72 -18.49
C GLY A 282 -29.50 7.97 -19.96
N THR A 283 -29.28 9.24 -20.32
CA THR A 283 -28.77 9.64 -21.64
C THR A 283 -27.71 10.72 -21.48
N PRO A 284 -26.79 10.92 -22.45
CA PRO A 284 -25.76 11.97 -22.35
C PRO A 284 -26.32 13.39 -22.13
N ALA A 285 -27.57 13.64 -22.54
CA ALA A 285 -28.25 14.92 -22.33
C ALA A 285 -28.78 15.12 -20.90
N THR A 286 -29.01 14.04 -20.16
CA THR A 286 -29.63 14.04 -18.82
C THR A 286 -28.68 13.58 -17.73
N PHE A 287 -27.65 12.82 -18.11
CA PHE A 287 -26.70 12.18 -17.22
C PHE A 287 -25.32 12.21 -17.85
N ARG A 288 -24.44 13.02 -17.28
CA ARG A 288 -23.05 13.14 -17.71
C ARG A 288 -22.14 13.25 -16.49
N ILE A 289 -21.43 12.18 -16.21
CA ILE A 289 -20.42 12.11 -15.14
C ILE A 289 -19.04 11.95 -15.76
N ALA A 290 -18.02 12.50 -15.11
CA ALA A 290 -16.64 12.14 -15.44
C ALA A 290 -16.15 11.00 -14.53
N ASP A 291 -16.56 11.00 -13.27
CA ASP A 291 -16.26 9.93 -12.32
C ASP A 291 -17.37 9.69 -11.26
N PHE A 292 -17.35 8.53 -10.58
CA PHE A 292 -18.11 8.19 -9.38
C PHE A 292 -17.28 7.38 -8.38
N ALA A 293 -17.75 7.31 -7.13
CA ALA A 293 -17.20 6.39 -6.14
C ALA A 293 -18.33 5.61 -5.45
N VAL A 294 -18.03 4.39 -5.00
CA VAL A 294 -18.97 3.57 -4.23
C VAL A 294 -19.00 4.03 -2.77
N ASN A 295 -20.20 4.22 -2.24
CA ASN A 295 -20.39 4.52 -0.83
C ASN A 295 -20.32 3.21 -0.02
N PRO A 296 -19.38 3.06 0.92
CA PRO A 296 -19.19 1.80 1.64
C PRO A 296 -20.28 1.48 2.66
N ILE A 297 -21.19 2.41 2.94
CA ILE A 297 -22.27 2.21 3.90
C ILE A 297 -23.51 1.63 3.24
N ASN A 298 -23.80 2.02 1.99
CA ASN A 298 -25.05 1.65 1.32
C ASN A 298 -24.85 0.98 -0.05
N GLY A 299 -23.60 0.84 -0.52
CA GLY A 299 -23.26 0.19 -1.79
C GLY A 299 -23.69 0.95 -3.05
N MET A 300 -24.20 2.18 -2.93
CA MET A 300 -24.61 3.00 -4.07
C MET A 300 -23.42 3.82 -4.61
N LEU A 301 -23.43 4.14 -5.90
CA LEU A 301 -22.41 5.02 -6.48
C LEU A 301 -22.83 6.48 -6.34
N TYR A 302 -21.87 7.36 -6.06
CA TYR A 302 -22.08 8.79 -6.03
C TYR A 302 -21.13 9.47 -7.01
N GLY A 303 -21.66 10.35 -7.84
CA GLY A 303 -20.89 11.14 -8.81
C GLY A 303 -21.42 12.57 -8.92
N PHE A 304 -20.81 13.35 -9.79
CA PHE A 304 -21.27 14.70 -10.13
C PHE A 304 -21.85 14.73 -11.54
N ASN A 305 -23.17 14.86 -11.64
CA ASN A 305 -23.86 14.99 -12.91
C ASN A 305 -23.68 16.41 -13.47
N SER A 306 -22.71 16.56 -14.37
CA SER A 306 -22.39 17.82 -15.04
C SER A 306 -23.50 18.31 -15.98
N ALA A 307 -24.42 17.45 -16.43
CA ALA A 307 -25.58 17.86 -17.22
C ALA A 307 -26.59 18.66 -16.39
N THR A 308 -26.78 18.28 -15.12
CA THR A 308 -27.74 18.91 -14.21
C THR A 308 -27.09 19.75 -13.11
N GLN A 309 -25.75 19.78 -13.05
CA GLN A 309 -24.93 20.47 -12.04
C GLN A 309 -25.29 20.05 -10.61
N ARG A 310 -25.43 18.75 -10.39
CA ARG A 310 -25.87 18.15 -9.13
C ARG A 310 -25.03 16.93 -8.77
N VAL A 311 -24.87 16.69 -7.47
CA VAL A 311 -24.49 15.35 -6.99
C VAL A 311 -25.62 14.37 -7.35
N THR A 312 -25.25 13.17 -7.78
CA THR A 312 -26.17 12.14 -8.23
C THR A 312 -25.84 10.81 -7.57
N VAL A 313 -26.88 10.01 -7.31
CA VAL A 313 -26.77 8.66 -6.75
C VAL A 313 -27.17 7.67 -7.82
N ILE A 314 -26.36 6.65 -8.05
CA ILE A 314 -26.59 5.63 -9.09
C ILE A 314 -26.69 4.26 -8.43
N ASN A 315 -27.70 3.50 -8.82
CA ASN A 315 -27.83 2.10 -8.44
C ASN A 315 -26.90 1.26 -9.34
N PRO A 316 -25.87 0.61 -8.77
CA PRO A 316 -24.89 -0.12 -9.58
C PRO A 316 -25.46 -1.37 -10.26
N LEU A 317 -26.58 -1.90 -9.78
CA LEU A 317 -27.21 -3.11 -10.34
C LEU A 317 -28.23 -2.77 -11.43
N LEU A 318 -28.99 -1.69 -11.23
CA LEU A 318 -30.12 -1.33 -12.11
C LEU A 318 -29.75 -0.28 -13.16
N GLY A 319 -28.65 0.46 -12.98
CA GLY A 319 -28.30 1.58 -13.84
C GLY A 319 -29.28 2.77 -13.73
N THR A 320 -30.09 2.83 -12.68
CA THR A 320 -30.96 3.96 -12.39
C THR A 320 -30.20 5.02 -11.60
N HIS A 321 -30.45 6.31 -11.88
CA HIS A 321 -29.83 7.41 -11.14
C HIS A 321 -30.88 8.37 -10.58
N THR A 322 -30.52 9.11 -9.55
CA THR A 322 -31.34 10.15 -8.94
C THR A 322 -30.45 11.28 -8.47
N ASP A 323 -30.68 12.48 -9.03
CA ASP A 323 -29.98 13.68 -8.61
C ASP A 323 -30.49 14.18 -7.25
N PHE A 324 -29.61 14.88 -6.54
CA PHE A 324 -29.99 15.65 -5.37
C PHE A 324 -31.00 16.75 -5.77
N LEU A 325 -31.92 17.07 -4.87
CA LEU A 325 -33.05 17.94 -5.16
C LEU A 325 -32.62 19.33 -5.70
N LEU A 326 -31.61 19.93 -5.09
CA LEU A 326 -31.13 21.26 -5.43
C LEU A 326 -29.81 21.19 -6.20
N PRO A 327 -29.55 22.14 -7.13
CA PRO A 327 -28.24 22.30 -7.74
C PRO A 327 -27.13 22.38 -6.67
N THR A 328 -25.99 21.77 -6.97
CA THR A 328 -24.84 21.80 -6.08
C THR A 328 -24.35 23.23 -5.89
N LEU A 329 -24.11 23.62 -4.64
CA LEU A 329 -23.42 24.86 -4.29
C LEU A 329 -21.93 24.57 -4.09
N ILE A 330 -21.05 25.30 -4.77
CA ILE A 330 -19.60 25.31 -4.53
C ILE A 330 -19.27 26.54 -3.69
N ASN A 331 -18.82 26.32 -2.45
CA ASN A 331 -18.54 27.40 -1.47
C ASN A 331 -19.71 28.39 -1.33
N GLY A 332 -20.94 27.87 -1.35
CA GLY A 332 -22.17 28.67 -1.23
C GLY A 332 -22.71 29.27 -2.53
N VAL A 333 -22.02 29.11 -3.66
CA VAL A 333 -22.43 29.64 -4.97
C VAL A 333 -22.91 28.50 -5.88
N PRO A 334 -24.03 28.64 -6.62
CA PRO A 334 -24.48 27.60 -7.55
C PRO A 334 -23.38 27.17 -8.54
N SER A 335 -23.25 25.86 -8.74
CA SER A 335 -22.34 25.28 -9.71
C SER A 335 -22.82 25.56 -11.14
N VAL A 336 -21.92 26.06 -11.99
CA VAL A 336 -22.21 26.33 -13.40
C VAL A 336 -21.10 25.78 -14.28
N GLY A 337 -21.43 24.78 -15.10
CA GLY A 337 -20.50 24.19 -16.08
C GLY A 337 -19.35 23.38 -15.48
N ASN A 338 -19.35 23.09 -14.18
CA ASN A 338 -18.26 22.33 -13.56
C ASN A 338 -18.31 20.85 -13.94
N SER A 339 -17.15 20.20 -13.76
CA SER A 339 -16.97 18.76 -13.87
C SER A 339 -16.10 18.28 -12.72
N MET A 340 -16.46 17.14 -12.13
CA MET A 340 -15.66 16.46 -11.11
C MET A 340 -15.04 15.23 -11.78
N VAL A 341 -13.74 15.30 -12.04
CA VAL A 341 -12.98 14.30 -12.80
C VAL A 341 -12.52 13.15 -11.93
N SER A 342 -12.60 13.27 -10.62
CA SER A 342 -12.30 12.18 -9.70
C SER A 342 -13.25 12.26 -8.51
N ALA A 343 -13.62 11.10 -7.98
CA ALA A 343 -14.51 10.87 -6.87
C ALA A 343 -13.90 9.78 -6.00
N VAL A 344 -13.90 10.00 -4.69
CA VAL A 344 -13.42 8.98 -3.74
C VAL A 344 -14.26 9.00 -2.47
N PHE A 345 -14.51 7.81 -1.94
CA PHE A 345 -15.05 7.64 -0.59
C PHE A 345 -13.96 7.20 0.36
N THR A 346 -13.99 7.75 1.56
CA THR A 346 -13.31 7.15 2.72
C THR A 346 -14.12 5.96 3.21
N ALA A 347 -13.49 5.07 3.98
CA ALA A 347 -14.23 3.99 4.64
C ALA A 347 -15.25 4.45 5.69
N ALA A 348 -15.17 5.70 6.15
CA ALA A 348 -16.18 6.32 7.00
C ALA A 348 -17.41 6.87 6.23
N GLY A 349 -17.48 6.68 4.90
CA GLY A 349 -18.58 7.17 4.07
C GLY A 349 -18.54 8.68 3.79
N GLN A 350 -17.39 9.34 3.91
CA GLN A 350 -17.19 10.71 3.46
C GLN A 350 -16.80 10.73 1.97
N LEU A 351 -17.51 11.54 1.18
CA LEU A 351 -17.26 11.70 -0.25
C LEU A 351 -16.40 12.94 -0.51
N PHE A 352 -15.45 12.78 -1.43
CA PHE A 352 -14.64 13.86 -1.97
C PHE A 352 -14.65 13.84 -3.49
N PHE A 353 -14.46 15.01 -4.09
CA PHE A 353 -14.26 15.17 -5.53
C PHE A 353 -12.97 15.91 -5.82
N TYR A 354 -12.33 15.59 -6.94
CA TYR A 354 -11.35 16.46 -7.58
C TYR A 354 -11.94 16.98 -8.90
N GLY A 355 -11.90 18.29 -9.13
CA GLY A 355 -12.61 18.87 -10.27
C GLY A 355 -12.33 20.34 -10.52
N SER A 356 -13.16 20.91 -11.39
CA SER A 356 -13.07 22.31 -11.80
C SER A 356 -13.77 23.27 -10.83
N THR A 357 -13.60 24.57 -11.06
CA THR A 357 -14.18 25.64 -10.24
C THR A 357 -15.09 26.52 -11.08
N ASN A 358 -16.04 27.23 -10.43
CA ASN A 358 -16.87 28.24 -11.11
C ASN A 358 -16.04 29.34 -11.80
N ALA A 359 -14.81 29.60 -11.34
CA ALA A 359 -13.92 30.57 -11.95
C ALA A 359 -13.22 30.03 -13.21
N ASN A 360 -13.02 28.71 -13.29
CA ASN A 360 -12.40 28.06 -14.44
C ASN A 360 -12.90 26.61 -14.59
N VAL A 361 -13.88 26.42 -15.46
CA VAL A 361 -14.52 25.11 -15.71
C VAL A 361 -13.65 24.15 -16.54
N ASN A 362 -12.60 24.67 -17.19
CA ASN A 362 -11.70 23.90 -18.05
C ASN A 362 -10.47 23.38 -17.29
N LEU A 363 -10.31 23.74 -16.03
CA LEU A 363 -9.16 23.40 -15.22
C LEU A 363 -9.60 22.58 -14.00
N ALA A 364 -9.40 21.27 -14.07
CA ALA A 364 -9.64 20.39 -12.93
C ALA A 364 -8.41 20.38 -12.02
N ASN A 365 -8.45 21.14 -10.93
CA ASN A 365 -7.32 21.32 -10.03
C ASN A 365 -7.72 21.53 -8.57
N THR A 366 -8.99 21.28 -8.21
CA THR A 366 -9.51 21.60 -6.88
C THR A 366 -10.12 20.36 -6.25
N PHE A 367 -9.70 20.07 -5.02
CA PHE A 367 -10.25 19.00 -4.20
C PHE A 367 -11.36 19.55 -3.30
N TYR A 368 -12.47 18.83 -3.22
CA TYR A 368 -13.69 19.23 -2.52
C TYR A 368 -14.16 18.14 -1.57
N SER A 369 -14.64 18.54 -0.40
CA SER A 369 -15.47 17.68 0.44
C SER A 369 -16.94 17.86 0.09
N VAL A 370 -17.73 16.78 0.11
CA VAL A 370 -19.15 16.81 -0.23
C VAL A 370 -20.02 16.66 1.02
N ASN A 371 -21.04 17.50 1.14
CA ASN A 371 -22.12 17.30 2.10
C ASN A 371 -23.17 16.36 1.50
N LEU A 372 -23.24 15.11 1.96
CA LEU A 372 -24.15 14.09 1.42
C LEU A 372 -25.64 14.29 1.73
N VAL A 373 -26.01 15.32 2.51
CA VAL A 373 -27.41 15.69 2.73
C VAL A 373 -27.88 16.69 1.68
N THR A 374 -27.01 17.61 1.29
CA THR A 374 -27.36 18.76 0.43
C THR A 374 -26.74 18.71 -0.96
N GLY A 375 -25.70 17.90 -1.16
CA GLY A 375 -24.89 17.88 -2.38
C GLY A 375 -23.95 19.07 -2.53
N ALA A 376 -23.79 19.89 -1.47
CA ALA A 376 -22.90 21.05 -1.48
C ALA A 376 -21.41 20.65 -1.41
N LEU A 377 -20.57 21.42 -2.09
CA LEU A 377 -19.12 21.26 -2.19
C LEU A 377 -18.43 22.37 -1.41
N THR A 378 -17.46 21.98 -0.59
CA THR A 378 -16.56 22.91 0.10
C THR A 378 -15.13 22.63 -0.36
N THR A 379 -14.43 23.66 -0.84
CA THR A 379 -13.03 23.53 -1.24
C THR A 379 -12.19 23.10 -0.05
N VAL A 380 -11.46 22.02 -0.25
CA VAL A 380 -10.47 21.49 0.68
C VAL A 380 -9.12 22.11 0.36
N SER A 381 -8.66 21.94 -0.87
CA SER A 381 -7.38 22.45 -1.36
C SER A 381 -7.39 22.60 -2.88
N THR A 382 -6.42 23.37 -3.41
CA THR A 382 -6.22 23.54 -4.85
C THR A 382 -4.82 23.06 -5.19
N GLY A 383 -4.75 22.04 -6.05
CA GLY A 383 -3.52 21.36 -6.44
C GLY A 383 -3.19 21.54 -7.93
N PRO A 384 -2.38 20.64 -8.51
CA PRO A 384 -2.03 20.65 -9.92
C PRO A 384 -3.24 20.37 -10.83
N ALA A 385 -3.19 20.89 -12.05
CA ALA A 385 -4.19 20.54 -13.05
C ALA A 385 -4.04 19.08 -13.52
N THR A 386 -5.15 18.37 -13.68
CA THR A 386 -5.18 17.01 -14.21
C THR A 386 -6.00 16.92 -15.49
N GLN A 387 -5.73 15.89 -16.30
CA GLN A 387 -6.40 15.63 -17.57
C GLN A 387 -6.63 14.12 -17.73
N PHE A 388 -7.79 13.73 -18.29
CA PHE A 388 -8.25 12.33 -18.34
C PHE A 388 -7.96 11.62 -17.03
N ALA A 389 -8.37 12.28 -15.96
CA ALA A 389 -8.06 11.85 -14.62
C ALA A 389 -9.20 11.04 -14.08
N ASP A 390 -8.86 10.15 -13.16
CA ASP A 390 -9.82 9.38 -12.39
C ASP A 390 -9.24 9.07 -10.99
N GLY A 391 -10.12 8.97 -10.00
CA GLY A 391 -9.77 8.76 -8.60
C GLY A 391 -10.07 7.36 -8.12
N ALA A 392 -9.11 6.76 -7.42
CA ALA A 392 -9.35 5.54 -6.68
C ALA A 392 -8.94 5.71 -5.22
N ALA A 393 -9.72 5.15 -4.30
CA ALA A 393 -9.36 5.00 -2.90
C ALA A 393 -10.01 3.74 -2.35
N CYS A 394 -9.48 3.20 -1.26
CA CYS A 394 -10.13 2.07 -0.62
C CYS A 394 -11.38 2.54 0.14
N ALA A 395 -12.56 2.27 -0.45
CA ALA A 395 -13.82 2.63 0.18
C ALA A 395 -14.22 1.66 1.30
N PHE A 396 -13.83 0.38 1.27
CA PHE A 396 -14.33 -0.61 2.23
C PHE A 396 -13.29 -0.90 3.31
N ASN A 397 -13.68 -0.76 4.59
CA ASN A 397 -12.86 -1.28 5.68
C ASN A 397 -12.91 -2.80 5.65
N LEU A 398 -11.82 -3.45 5.23
CA LEU A 398 -11.67 -4.87 5.49
C LEU A 398 -11.38 -5.10 6.97
N PRO A 399 -12.01 -6.11 7.60
CA PRO A 399 -11.51 -6.63 8.86
C PRO A 399 -10.02 -6.99 8.68
N PRO A 400 -9.15 -6.70 9.66
CA PRO A 400 -7.77 -7.15 9.59
C PRO A 400 -7.75 -8.68 9.36
N PRO A 401 -6.82 -9.21 8.53
CA PRO A 401 -6.74 -10.63 8.24
C PRO A 401 -6.77 -11.44 9.54
N VAL A 402 -7.68 -12.41 9.62
CA VAL A 402 -7.80 -13.30 10.78
C VAL A 402 -6.48 -14.06 10.91
N GLY A 403 -5.73 -13.84 12.00
CA GLY A 403 -4.40 -14.44 12.21
C GLY A 403 -3.26 -13.42 12.19
N SER A 404 -3.45 -12.26 11.56
CA SER A 404 -2.54 -11.12 11.76
C SER A 404 -2.73 -10.61 13.18
N GLY A 405 -1.67 -10.64 14.00
CA GLY A 405 -1.68 -10.17 15.38
C GLY A 405 -1.84 -8.65 15.49
N GLY A 406 -2.95 -8.10 15.01
CA GLY A 406 -3.57 -6.85 15.45
C GLY A 406 -2.70 -5.60 15.44
N SER A 407 -1.67 -5.49 14.61
CA SER A 407 -1.04 -4.19 14.40
C SER A 407 -1.84 -3.44 13.35
N THR A 408 -2.81 -2.61 13.79
CA THR A 408 -3.29 -1.51 12.95
C THR A 408 -2.07 -0.83 12.38
N PRO A 409 -1.98 -0.72 11.05
CA PRO A 409 -0.70 -0.42 10.49
C PRO A 409 -0.30 1.01 10.87
N MET A 410 0.91 1.16 11.43
CA MET A 410 1.32 2.36 12.16
C MET A 410 1.29 3.59 11.25
N LEU A 411 0.37 4.51 11.54
CA LEU A 411 0.31 5.82 10.90
C LEU A 411 0.94 6.86 11.83
N THR A 412 2.04 7.44 11.39
CA THR A 412 2.76 8.49 12.14
C THR A 412 3.16 9.62 11.22
N ARG A 413 3.35 10.80 11.82
CA ARG A 413 3.88 12.00 11.19
C ARG A 413 5.02 12.56 12.03
N ASP A 414 5.91 13.27 11.37
CA ASP A 414 7.00 13.96 12.05
C ASP A 414 6.53 15.26 12.71
N HIS A 415 7.44 15.91 13.42
CA HIS A 415 7.17 17.18 14.07
C HIS A 415 6.81 18.31 13.09
N GLY A 416 7.23 18.22 11.83
CA GLY A 416 6.94 19.22 10.80
C GLY A 416 5.45 19.26 10.46
N PHE A 417 4.80 18.09 10.39
CA PHE A 417 3.35 17.99 10.20
C PHE A 417 2.56 18.67 11.33
N PHE A 418 2.81 18.28 12.58
CA PHE A 418 2.09 18.85 13.73
C PHE A 418 2.46 20.33 13.95
N GLY A 419 3.69 20.73 13.62
CA GLY A 419 4.13 22.12 13.69
C GLY A 419 3.46 23.00 12.62
N SER A 420 3.05 22.40 11.50
CA SER A 420 2.40 23.12 10.39
C SER A 420 0.87 23.02 10.44
N SER A 421 0.30 22.21 11.33
CA SER A 421 -1.15 21.95 11.39
C SER A 421 -1.70 22.20 12.79
N GLU A 422 -2.25 23.40 13.00
CA GLU A 422 -2.88 23.75 14.27
C GLU A 422 -4.10 22.89 14.60
N ASP A 423 -4.88 22.50 13.59
CA ASP A 423 -6.04 21.63 13.77
C ASP A 423 -5.61 20.24 14.29
N ALA A 424 -4.55 19.66 13.70
CA ALA A 424 -3.99 18.39 14.17
C ALA A 424 -3.47 18.50 15.61
N LEU A 425 -2.76 19.59 15.91
CA LEU A 425 -2.18 19.84 17.21
C LEU A 425 -3.26 20.11 18.28
N SER A 426 -4.30 20.85 17.92
CA SER A 426 -5.46 21.13 18.77
C SER A 426 -6.23 19.84 19.08
N GLU A 427 -6.47 18.98 18.10
CA GLU A 427 -7.08 17.67 18.33
C GLU A 427 -6.20 16.77 19.20
N CYS A 428 -4.88 16.78 19.01
CA CYS A 428 -3.93 16.07 19.88
C CYS A 428 -4.01 16.54 21.35
N LEU A 429 -4.19 17.84 21.58
CA LEU A 429 -4.27 18.45 22.91
C LEU A 429 -5.67 18.38 23.55
N ALA A 430 -6.72 18.14 22.75
CA ALA A 430 -8.11 18.13 23.22
C ALA A 430 -8.39 17.12 24.36
N PRO A 431 -7.78 15.92 24.43
CA PRO A 431 -7.93 15.01 25.56
C PRO A 431 -7.32 15.52 26.88
N GLY A 432 -6.49 16.57 26.85
CA GLY A 432 -5.85 17.17 28.03
C GLY A 432 -4.34 17.35 27.89
N PRO A 433 -3.64 17.77 28.96
CA PRO A 433 -2.19 18.03 28.92
C PRO A 433 -1.36 16.83 28.47
N ILE A 434 -0.22 17.09 27.83
CA ILE A 434 0.79 16.09 27.47
C ILE A 434 1.94 16.18 28.46
N SER A 435 2.29 15.05 29.07
CA SER A 435 3.46 14.94 29.95
C SER A 435 4.68 14.57 29.12
N LEU A 436 5.74 15.38 29.19
CA LEU A 436 7.04 15.08 28.60
C LEU A 436 8.01 14.51 29.66
N GLY A 437 7.45 13.96 30.75
CA GLY A 437 8.24 13.38 31.82
C GLY A 437 8.91 14.45 32.67
N ASN A 438 10.21 14.32 32.88
CA ASN A 438 11.04 15.31 33.55
C ASN A 438 11.34 16.56 32.70
N LEU A 439 10.97 16.57 31.41
CA LEU A 439 11.14 17.70 30.50
C LEU A 439 9.98 18.71 30.54
N GLY A 440 8.96 18.44 31.37
CA GLY A 440 7.83 19.35 31.59
C GLY A 440 6.49 18.84 31.07
N LYS A 441 5.56 19.77 30.88
CA LYS A 441 4.19 19.49 30.43
C LYS A 441 3.75 20.51 29.38
N VAL A 442 2.97 20.04 28.41
CA VAL A 442 2.38 20.85 27.35
C VAL A 442 0.89 20.96 27.61
N THR A 443 0.40 22.19 27.76
CA THR A 443 -0.99 22.48 28.13
C THR A 443 -1.72 23.35 27.11
N THR A 444 -0.98 24.06 26.26
CA THR A 444 -1.53 24.97 25.25
C THR A 444 -0.90 24.70 23.88
N THR A 445 -1.62 25.10 22.82
CA THR A 445 -1.15 25.00 21.43
C THR A 445 0.12 25.82 21.22
N GLU A 446 0.23 27.01 21.82
CA GLU A 446 1.41 27.90 21.69
C GLU A 446 2.67 27.26 22.27
N THR A 447 2.54 26.61 23.44
CA THR A 447 3.66 25.89 24.08
C THR A 447 4.07 24.69 23.24
N ALA A 448 3.09 23.97 22.68
CA ALA A 448 3.34 22.83 21.81
C ALA A 448 4.08 23.26 20.52
N LEU A 449 3.61 24.32 19.85
CA LEU A 449 4.28 24.93 18.71
C LEU A 449 5.69 25.42 19.06
N GLY A 450 5.85 26.01 20.25
CA GLY A 450 7.14 26.38 20.82
C GLY A 450 8.15 25.24 20.85
N ILE A 451 7.72 24.06 21.28
CA ILE A 451 8.57 22.85 21.32
C ILE A 451 8.86 22.33 19.91
N LEU A 452 7.84 22.28 19.05
CA LEU A 452 7.95 21.76 17.69
C LEU A 452 8.89 22.61 16.82
N TRP A 453 8.85 23.94 16.98
CA TRP A 453 9.65 24.89 16.20
C TRP A 453 10.93 25.38 16.88
N ALA A 454 11.19 25.03 18.15
CA ALA A 454 12.40 25.46 18.85
C ALA A 454 13.66 25.13 18.03
N ASN A 455 14.63 26.02 17.92
CA ASN A 455 15.94 25.65 17.38
C ASN A 455 16.67 24.84 18.47
N PRO A 456 17.21 23.63 18.26
CA PRO A 456 17.92 22.89 19.32
C PRO A 456 19.21 23.57 19.81
N ALA A 457 19.93 24.27 18.93
CA ALA A 457 21.24 24.86 19.22
C ALA A 457 21.16 26.26 19.85
N ILE A 458 20.11 27.03 19.55
CA ILE A 458 19.97 28.43 19.98
C ILE A 458 18.59 28.67 20.60
N SER A 459 18.54 29.28 21.80
CA SER A 459 17.28 29.65 22.45
C SER A 459 16.58 30.80 21.76
N GLN A 460 15.28 30.98 22.01
CA GLN A 460 14.52 32.12 21.53
C GLN A 460 15.17 33.48 21.91
N GLY A 461 15.92 33.52 23.02
CA GLY A 461 16.69 34.69 23.45
C GLY A 461 18.08 34.83 22.80
N GLY A 462 18.45 33.95 21.86
CA GLY A 462 19.74 33.98 21.15
C GLY A 462 20.90 33.30 21.88
N ALA A 463 20.66 32.68 23.04
CA ALA A 463 21.72 31.99 23.78
C ALA A 463 22.05 30.63 23.14
N ILE A 464 23.34 30.32 22.99
CA ILE A 464 23.79 29.00 22.53
C ILE A 464 23.53 27.98 23.64
N ARG A 465 22.82 26.90 23.31
CA ARG A 465 22.57 25.80 24.25
C ARG A 465 23.79 24.88 24.34
N SER A 466 23.98 24.29 25.52
CA SER A 466 24.92 23.17 25.67
C SER A 466 24.42 21.94 24.91
N ASP A 467 25.29 20.95 24.70
CA ASP A 467 24.90 19.69 24.06
C ASP A 467 23.77 18.99 24.83
N PHE A 468 23.81 19.04 26.16
CA PHE A 468 22.79 18.44 27.01
C PHE A 468 21.43 19.15 26.90
N GLU A 469 21.42 20.49 26.90
CA GLU A 469 20.17 21.25 26.70
C GLU A 469 19.63 21.08 25.28
N SER A 470 20.51 21.01 24.28
CA SER A 470 20.13 20.71 22.89
C SER A 470 19.47 19.33 22.78
N LEU A 471 19.98 18.33 23.51
CA LEU A 471 19.43 16.98 23.54
C LEU A 471 18.05 16.95 24.20
N LYS A 472 17.84 17.66 25.32
CA LYS A 472 16.52 17.80 25.95
C LYS A 472 15.47 18.36 24.98
N VAL A 473 15.81 19.43 24.25
CA VAL A 473 14.91 20.05 23.27
C VAL A 473 14.51 19.05 22.17
N LYS A 474 15.47 18.27 21.64
CA LYS A 474 15.20 17.24 20.63
C LYS A 474 14.27 16.15 21.17
N VAL A 475 14.54 15.63 22.37
CA VAL A 475 13.71 14.59 23.00
C VAL A 475 12.31 15.11 23.30
N ALA A 476 12.18 16.32 23.85
CA ALA A 476 10.88 16.95 24.13
C ALA A 476 10.03 17.07 22.85
N ARG A 477 10.65 17.47 21.74
CA ARG A 477 10.00 17.53 20.43
C ARG A 477 9.51 16.19 19.96
N GLU A 478 10.40 15.21 19.87
CA GLU A 478 10.04 13.91 19.31
C GLU A 478 9.06 13.14 20.22
N LEU A 479 9.11 13.37 21.54
CA LEU A 479 8.15 12.80 22.49
C LEU A 479 6.77 13.45 22.37
N LEU A 480 6.71 14.77 22.20
CA LEU A 480 5.46 15.47 21.90
C LEU A 480 4.85 14.94 20.59
N THR A 481 5.66 14.81 19.55
CA THR A 481 5.24 14.25 18.25
C THR A 481 4.74 12.82 18.38
N ALA A 482 5.44 11.94 19.10
CA ALA A 482 4.99 10.56 19.31
C ALA A 482 3.67 10.49 20.09
N THR A 483 3.53 11.31 21.13
CA THR A 483 2.29 11.39 21.90
C THR A 483 1.13 11.91 21.03
N CYS A 484 1.40 12.89 20.16
CA CYS A 484 0.40 13.33 19.19
C CYS A 484 0.09 12.26 18.16
N ASN A 485 1.05 11.48 17.68
CA ASN A 485 0.78 10.33 16.83
C ASN A 485 -0.16 9.32 17.50
N GLU A 486 0.03 9.05 18.80
CA GLU A 486 -0.87 8.19 19.57
C GLU A 486 -2.28 8.78 19.68
N ARG A 487 -2.40 10.02 20.13
CA ARG A 487 -3.72 10.63 20.36
C ARG A 487 -4.47 10.94 19.08
N PHE A 488 -3.74 11.33 18.04
CA PHE A 488 -4.31 11.78 16.78
C PHE A 488 -4.58 10.62 15.83
N PHE A 489 -3.61 9.72 15.63
CA PHE A 489 -3.72 8.59 14.70
C PHE A 489 -4.04 7.25 15.38
N GLY A 490 -3.98 7.16 16.72
CA GLY A 490 -4.13 5.90 17.45
C GLY A 490 -2.86 5.05 17.48
N THR A 491 -1.73 5.57 16.97
CA THR A 491 -0.48 4.81 16.91
C THR A 491 0.28 4.94 18.22
N GLN A 492 0.21 3.90 19.06
CA GLN A 492 0.79 3.89 20.42
C GLN A 492 2.24 4.37 20.45
N ALA A 493 2.51 5.39 21.28
CA ALA A 493 3.85 5.94 21.45
C ALA A 493 4.78 4.92 22.13
N PRO A 494 6.09 4.92 21.83
CA PRO A 494 7.04 4.04 22.51
C PRO A 494 7.04 4.27 24.02
N ALA A 495 7.05 3.20 24.80
CA ALA A 495 7.27 3.29 26.24
C ALA A 495 8.76 3.57 26.50
N LEU A 496 9.08 4.75 27.02
CA LEU A 496 10.46 5.17 27.27
C LEU A 496 10.82 4.98 28.74
N THR A 497 11.87 4.21 28.99
CA THR A 497 12.42 4.04 30.34
C THR A 497 13.34 5.22 30.67
N GLY A 498 13.28 5.74 31.90
CA GLY A 498 14.18 6.82 32.36
C GLY A 498 13.73 8.25 32.02
N LEU A 499 12.54 8.40 31.41
CA LEU A 499 11.89 9.70 31.19
C LEU A 499 10.81 9.99 32.24
N GLU A 500 10.71 9.19 33.30
CA GLU A 500 9.74 9.44 34.35
C GLU A 500 10.09 10.74 35.12
N ALA A 501 9.07 11.48 35.56
CA ALA A 501 9.22 12.82 36.15
C ALA A 501 10.09 12.90 37.44
N TRP A 502 10.45 11.76 38.01
CA TRP A 502 11.19 11.60 39.26
C TRP A 502 12.63 11.12 39.05
N VAL A 503 13.04 10.86 37.80
CA VAL A 503 14.40 10.46 37.42
C VAL A 503 15.11 11.66 36.79
N ALA A 504 16.32 11.97 37.25
CA ALA A 504 17.13 13.03 36.65
C ALA A 504 17.54 12.65 35.21
N PRO A 505 17.43 13.55 34.22
CA PRO A 505 17.74 13.21 32.84
C PRO A 505 19.22 12.84 32.69
N ASN A 506 19.48 11.68 32.07
CA ASN A 506 20.82 11.19 31.77
C ASN A 506 21.07 11.27 30.25
N PRO A 507 22.21 11.83 29.79
CA PRO A 507 22.49 11.97 28.36
C PRO A 507 22.34 10.67 27.55
N LEU A 508 22.84 9.55 28.07
CA LEU A 508 22.81 8.26 27.36
C LEU A 508 21.37 7.75 27.19
N LEU A 509 20.52 7.92 28.21
CA LEU A 509 19.11 7.52 28.15
C LEU A 509 18.33 8.43 27.20
N LEU A 510 18.65 9.74 27.19
CA LEU A 510 18.02 10.69 26.28
C LEU A 510 18.39 10.43 24.81
N GLU A 511 19.64 10.04 24.52
CA GLU A 511 20.05 9.65 23.16
C GLU A 511 19.29 8.41 22.68
N GLN A 512 19.19 7.38 23.53
CA GLN A 512 18.42 6.17 23.21
C GLN A 512 16.93 6.46 23.01
N ALA A 513 16.36 7.32 23.86
CA ALA A 513 14.97 7.76 23.73
C ALA A 513 14.75 8.53 22.42
N LEU A 514 15.68 9.44 22.06
CA LEU A 514 15.61 10.20 20.81
C LEU A 514 15.59 9.27 19.59
N GLU A 515 16.49 8.29 19.51
CA GLU A 515 16.56 7.35 18.39
C GLU A 515 15.25 6.55 18.25
N GLN A 516 14.71 6.05 19.36
CA GLN A 516 13.44 5.30 19.36
C GLN A 516 12.25 6.17 18.90
N LEU A 517 12.19 7.41 19.39
CA LEU A 517 11.14 8.35 19.04
C LEU A 517 11.21 8.78 17.57
N GLU A 518 12.39 9.12 17.06
CA GLU A 518 12.57 9.51 15.65
C GLU A 518 12.19 8.35 14.71
N LYS A 519 12.61 7.12 15.05
CA LYS A 519 12.23 5.92 14.29
C LYS A 519 10.72 5.71 14.28
N HIS A 520 10.05 5.91 15.42
CA HIS A 520 8.60 5.82 15.54
C HIS A 520 7.88 6.91 14.73
N ASN A 521 8.27 8.17 14.88
CA ASN A 521 7.62 9.30 14.21
C ASN A 521 7.74 9.25 12.67
N ARG A 522 8.75 8.53 12.15
CA ARG A 522 8.93 8.30 10.70
C ARG A 522 8.33 6.99 10.19
N SER A 523 7.92 6.07 11.06
CA SER A 523 7.51 4.71 10.65
C SER A 523 6.28 4.67 9.74
N GLY A 524 5.40 5.67 9.83
CA GLY A 524 4.15 5.78 9.07
C GLY A 524 4.11 6.97 8.11
N GLN A 525 5.23 7.68 7.89
CA GLN A 525 5.27 8.91 7.10
C GLN A 525 4.83 8.71 5.63
N ARG A 526 4.98 7.50 5.10
CA ARG A 526 4.61 7.15 3.72
C ARG A 526 3.14 6.77 3.53
N ARG A 527 2.39 6.57 4.62
CA ARG A 527 0.95 6.26 4.56
C ARG A 527 0.16 7.54 4.39
N ALA A 528 -0.98 7.54 3.72
CA ALA A 528 -1.82 8.73 3.62
C ALA A 528 -2.36 9.18 4.98
N VAL A 529 -2.59 10.49 5.13
CA VAL A 529 -3.36 11.00 6.29
C VAL A 529 -4.81 10.62 6.05
N PRO A 530 -5.52 10.05 7.04
CA PRO A 530 -6.92 9.71 6.88
C PRO A 530 -7.73 10.92 6.46
N LEU A 531 -8.48 10.76 5.37
CA LEU A 531 -9.39 11.77 4.84
C LEU A 531 -10.44 12.20 5.89
N SER A 532 -10.77 11.29 6.80
CA SER A 532 -11.65 11.55 7.94
C SER A 532 -11.18 12.68 8.87
N LYS A 533 -9.87 12.94 8.95
CA LYS A 533 -9.29 13.93 9.86
C LYS A 533 -9.47 15.37 9.40
N LYS A 534 -9.80 15.59 8.13
CA LYS A 534 -10.11 16.90 7.54
C LYS A 534 -9.04 17.98 7.73
N ILE A 535 -7.77 17.59 7.89
CA ILE A 535 -6.67 18.52 8.17
C ILE A 535 -5.94 18.85 6.89
N TRP A 536 -6.42 19.89 6.22
CA TRP A 536 -6.02 20.20 4.86
C TRP A 536 -5.28 21.53 4.70
N LYS A 537 -5.15 22.27 5.80
CA LYS A 537 -4.40 23.52 5.84
C LYS A 537 -3.14 23.29 6.67
N MET A 538 -2.04 23.10 5.97
CA MET A 538 -0.71 23.19 6.58
C MET A 538 -0.14 24.58 6.32
N ASP A 539 0.04 25.36 7.39
CA ASP A 539 0.65 26.69 7.36
C ASP A 539 1.80 26.75 8.38
N PRO A 540 3.04 26.44 7.95
CA PRO A 540 4.19 26.47 8.83
C PRO A 540 4.53 27.89 9.31
N LEU A 541 4.19 28.94 8.56
CA LEU A 541 4.49 30.33 8.95
C LEU A 541 3.62 30.75 10.12
N LEU A 542 2.31 30.47 10.04
CA LEU A 542 1.39 30.75 11.12
C LEU A 542 1.78 30.00 12.41
N GLY A 543 2.16 28.73 12.27
CA GLY A 543 2.64 27.91 13.38
C GLY A 543 3.92 28.47 14.02
N GLN A 544 4.85 28.99 13.22
CA GLN A 544 6.08 29.62 13.72
C GLN A 544 5.82 30.96 14.43
N GLU A 545 4.92 31.80 13.91
CA GLU A 545 4.60 33.11 14.50
C GLU A 545 3.99 32.99 15.91
N ARG A 546 3.31 31.89 16.20
CA ARG A 546 2.67 31.63 17.50
C ARG A 546 3.49 30.77 18.46
N ALA A 547 4.63 30.26 18.01
CA ALA A 547 5.49 29.40 18.80
C ALA A 547 6.07 30.16 20.01
N VAL A 548 5.81 29.66 21.22
CA VAL A 548 6.38 30.20 22.46
C VAL A 548 7.26 29.13 23.09
N GLU A 549 8.58 29.30 23.03
CA GLU A 549 9.51 28.30 23.56
C GLU A 549 9.29 28.13 25.08
N PRO A 550 9.06 26.90 25.57
CA PRO A 550 8.94 26.69 27.00
C PRO A 550 10.26 26.95 27.72
N GLN A 551 10.15 27.47 28.93
CA GLN A 551 11.28 27.53 29.87
C GLN A 551 11.41 26.16 30.53
N TYR A 552 12.53 25.48 30.28
CA TYR A 552 12.86 24.17 30.86
C TYR A 552 13.44 24.29 32.27
#